data_AF-A0A3B1E318-F1
#
_entry.id   AF-A0A3B1E318-F1
#
_cell.length_a   1.000
_cell.length_b   1.000
_cell.length_c   1.000
_cell.angle_alpha   90.00
_cell.angle_beta   90.00
_cell.angle_gamma   90.00
#
_symmetry.space_group_name_H-M   'P 1'
#
loop_
_entity.id
_entity.type
_entity.pdbx_description
1 polymer ?
#
loop_
_entity_poly.entity_id
_entity_poly.type
_entity_poly.pdbx_seq_one_letter_code
_entity_poly.pdbx_strand_id
1 'polypeptide(L)'
;MTRATSNPDAMPESVTGVHLMQGIGHQEAKGFWAEAWMQVFRRPGALAGLAWVAIIAFFAVFAPVIANGHPLLMWEKLDDGSWGNLSSPLIRYLRPSDVLLLFGGVLLLPWIFLPLPGKRVDRAWAAITASLQAGLCVIAAGTVASIFNARDAADWMRAWEQSKAFIPLATGIIVLLAAIPFFFIGPLKKWHSNALLV
;
A
#
# COMPACT_ATOMS: atom_id res chain seq x y z
N MET A 1 -24.52 -59.28 13.59
CA MET A 1 -25.10 -57.92 13.58
C MET A 1 -24.04 -56.97 14.11
N THR A 2 -23.30 -56.30 13.22
CA THR A 2 -22.16 -55.46 13.58
C THR A 2 -22.52 -54.01 13.24
N ARG A 3 -22.67 -53.18 14.28
CA ARG A 3 -23.13 -51.79 14.17
C ARG A 3 -21.95 -50.92 13.70
N ALA A 4 -22.02 -50.40 12.48
CA ALA A 4 -21.04 -49.44 11.99
C ALA A 4 -21.12 -48.14 12.82
N THR A 5 -20.00 -47.71 13.38
CA THR A 5 -19.86 -46.43 14.08
C THR A 5 -19.84 -45.30 13.06
N SER A 6 -20.99 -44.68 12.79
CA SER A 6 -21.09 -43.49 11.94
C SER A 6 -20.50 -42.28 12.66
N ASN A 7 -19.40 -41.77 12.11
CA ASN A 7 -18.79 -40.51 12.53
C ASN A 7 -19.80 -39.37 12.26
N PRO A 8 -20.24 -38.59 13.26
CA PRO A 8 -21.30 -37.58 13.10
C PRO A 8 -20.92 -36.41 12.17
N ASP A 9 -19.64 -36.26 11.83
CA ASP A 9 -19.13 -35.22 10.93
C ASP A 9 -18.93 -35.69 9.47
N ALA A 10 -19.26 -36.94 9.15
CA ALA A 10 -19.14 -37.46 7.79
C ALA A 10 -20.33 -37.00 6.93
N MET A 11 -20.09 -36.04 6.02
CA MET A 11 -21.07 -35.68 4.99
C MET A 11 -21.51 -36.95 4.23
N PRO A 12 -22.83 -37.20 4.09
CA PRO A 12 -23.32 -38.40 3.44
C PRO A 12 -22.89 -38.46 1.97
N GLU A 13 -22.32 -39.60 1.57
CA GLU A 13 -21.74 -39.88 0.24
C GLU A 13 -22.73 -39.70 -0.92
N SER A 14 -24.03 -39.75 -0.63
CA SER A 14 -25.10 -39.38 -1.56
C SER A 14 -26.16 -38.52 -0.86
N VAL A 15 -26.38 -37.34 -1.42
CA VAL A 15 -27.43 -36.40 -0.98
C VAL A 15 -28.67 -36.67 -1.82
N THR A 16 -29.76 -37.12 -1.19
CA THR A 16 -31.04 -37.32 -1.88
C THR A 16 -31.70 -35.96 -2.12
N GLY A 17 -32.62 -35.87 -3.09
CA GLY A 17 -33.36 -34.63 -3.36
C GLY A 17 -34.10 -34.08 -2.13
N VAL A 18 -34.49 -34.97 -1.20
CA VAL A 18 -35.11 -34.60 0.08
C VAL A 18 -34.10 -33.94 1.03
N HIS A 19 -32.85 -34.42 1.09
CA HIS A 19 -31.79 -33.79 1.87
C HIS A 19 -31.41 -32.40 1.34
N LEU A 20 -31.42 -32.20 0.01
CA LEU A 20 -31.25 -30.86 -0.58
C LEU A 20 -32.37 -29.90 -0.18
N MET A 21 -33.63 -30.37 -0.16
CA MET A 21 -34.76 -29.57 0.32
C MET A 21 -34.70 -29.28 1.82
N GLN A 22 -34.02 -30.11 2.61
CA GLN A 22 -33.74 -29.86 4.03
C GLN A 22 -32.53 -28.93 4.25
N GLY A 23 -31.93 -28.40 3.18
CA GLY A 23 -30.75 -27.54 3.26
C GLY A 23 -29.44 -28.30 3.54
N ILE A 24 -29.50 -29.64 3.64
CA ILE A 24 -28.34 -30.50 3.83
C ILE A 24 -27.65 -30.65 2.47
N GLY A 25 -26.46 -30.05 2.33
CA GLY A 25 -25.64 -30.12 1.12
C GLY A 25 -25.49 -28.81 0.34
N HIS A 26 -26.02 -27.68 0.84
CA HIS A 26 -25.59 -26.38 0.33
C HIS A 26 -24.13 -26.13 0.74
N GLN A 27 -23.21 -26.23 -0.22
CA GLN A 27 -21.85 -25.76 -0.01
C GLN A 27 -21.92 -24.28 0.37
N GLU A 28 -21.20 -23.88 1.43
CA GLU A 28 -21.08 -22.47 1.77
C GLU A 28 -20.63 -21.70 0.52
N ALA A 29 -21.37 -20.65 0.17
CA ALA A 29 -21.05 -19.82 -0.97
C ALA A 29 -19.66 -19.20 -0.74
N LYS A 30 -18.65 -19.72 -1.45
CA LYS A 30 -17.32 -19.12 -1.46
C LYS A 30 -17.46 -17.66 -1.88
N GLY A 31 -16.73 -16.78 -1.21
CA GLY A 31 -16.71 -15.37 -1.59
C GLY A 31 -16.28 -15.21 -3.04
N PHE A 32 -16.94 -14.30 -3.77
CA PHE A 32 -16.68 -14.03 -5.19
C PHE A 32 -15.18 -13.91 -5.53
N TRP A 33 -14.43 -13.19 -4.68
CA TRP A 33 -12.99 -13.01 -4.85
C TRP A 33 -12.18 -14.30 -4.67
N ALA A 34 -12.58 -15.17 -3.73
CA ALA A 34 -11.89 -16.44 -3.52
C ALA A 34 -12.05 -17.37 -4.73
N GLU A 35 -13.26 -17.43 -5.30
CA GLU A 35 -13.53 -18.22 -6.50
C GLU A 35 -12.78 -17.67 -7.73
N ALA A 36 -12.77 -16.35 -7.91
CA ALA A 36 -12.01 -15.71 -9.00
C ALA A 36 -10.50 -16.03 -8.93
N TRP A 37 -9.89 -15.91 -7.75
CA TRP A 37 -8.47 -16.24 -7.58
C TRP A 37 -8.18 -17.73 -7.78
N MET A 38 -9.07 -18.62 -7.32
CA MET A 38 -8.95 -20.06 -7.59
C MET A 38 -8.91 -20.35 -9.10
N GLN A 39 -9.73 -19.66 -9.90
CA GLN A 39 -9.74 -19.85 -11.34
C GLN A 39 -8.41 -19.40 -11.99
N VAL A 40 -7.81 -18.32 -11.49
CA VAL A 40 -6.50 -17.82 -11.95
C VAL A 40 -5.41 -18.84 -11.67
N PHE A 41 -5.32 -19.37 -10.45
CA PHE A 41 -4.27 -20.33 -10.08
C PHE A 41 -4.37 -21.68 -10.79
N ARG A 42 -5.55 -22.03 -11.34
CA ARG A 42 -5.75 -23.28 -12.10
C ARG A 42 -5.28 -23.19 -13.56
N ARG A 43 -4.99 -22.00 -14.09
CA ARG A 43 -4.61 -21.80 -15.49
C ARG A 43 -3.12 -21.45 -15.62
N PRO A 44 -2.28 -22.29 -16.25
CA PRO A 44 -0.83 -22.04 -16.33
C PRO A 44 -0.48 -20.75 -17.08
N GLY A 45 -1.23 -20.39 -18.12
CA GLY A 45 -1.05 -19.12 -18.82
C GLY A 45 -1.33 -17.90 -17.93
N ALA A 46 -2.28 -17.99 -17.00
CA ALA A 46 -2.57 -16.93 -16.05
C ALA A 46 -1.46 -16.81 -14.99
N LEU A 47 -0.88 -17.94 -14.56
CA LEU A 47 0.30 -17.95 -13.69
C LEU A 47 1.52 -17.30 -14.36
N ALA A 48 1.76 -17.57 -15.64
CA ALA A 48 2.83 -16.93 -16.40
C ALA A 48 2.64 -15.40 -16.47
N GLY A 49 1.41 -14.95 -16.73
CA GLY A 49 1.06 -13.52 -16.67
C GLY A 49 1.30 -12.92 -15.28
N LEU A 50 0.87 -13.60 -14.22
CA LEU A 50 1.09 -13.16 -12.85
C LEU A 50 2.57 -13.07 -12.49
N ALA A 51 3.37 -14.04 -12.90
CA ALA A 51 4.82 -14.04 -12.71
C ALA A 51 5.49 -12.86 -13.44
N TRP A 52 5.06 -12.57 -14.67
CA TRP A 52 5.57 -11.43 -15.43
C TRP A 52 5.21 -10.09 -14.77
N VAL A 53 3.97 -9.94 -14.29
CA VAL A 53 3.55 -8.76 -13.53
C VAL A 53 4.38 -8.62 -12.24
N ALA A 54 4.68 -9.72 -11.55
CA ALA A 54 5.51 -9.70 -10.35
C ALA A 54 6.94 -9.21 -10.66
N ILE A 55 7.53 -9.62 -11.80
CA ILE A 55 8.84 -9.14 -12.25
C ILE A 55 8.79 -7.63 -12.52
N ILE A 56 7.80 -7.15 -13.27
CA ILE A 56 7.64 -5.71 -13.54
C ILE A 56 7.44 -4.93 -12.24
N ALA A 57 6.59 -5.42 -11.33
CA ALA A 57 6.34 -4.77 -10.05
C ALA A 57 7.61 -4.70 -9.19
N PHE A 58 8.41 -5.77 -9.17
CA PHE A 58 9.71 -5.77 -8.49
C PHE A 58 10.62 -4.67 -9.06
N PHE A 59 10.84 -4.63 -10.37
CA PHE A 59 11.67 -3.60 -10.96
C PHE A 59 11.10 -2.20 -10.78
N ALA A 60 9.78 -2.01 -10.79
CA ALA A 60 9.16 -0.71 -10.55
C ALA A 60 9.44 -0.18 -9.12
N VAL A 61 9.39 -1.05 -8.10
CA VAL A 61 9.67 -0.67 -6.71
C VAL A 61 11.15 -0.43 -6.47
N PHE A 62 12.03 -1.24 -7.07
CA PHE A 62 13.48 -1.15 -6.89
C PHE A 62 14.19 -0.25 -7.93
N ALA A 63 13.46 0.29 -8.91
CA ALA A 63 14.00 1.15 -9.97
C ALA A 63 14.84 2.30 -9.42
N PRO A 64 14.44 3.02 -8.35
CA PRO A 64 15.27 4.10 -7.84
C PRO A 64 16.64 3.62 -7.36
N VAL A 65 16.73 2.47 -6.69
CA VAL A 65 18.02 1.95 -6.22
C VAL A 65 18.88 1.50 -7.38
N ILE A 66 18.28 0.81 -8.35
CA ILE A 66 19.00 0.26 -9.52
C ILE A 66 19.48 1.37 -10.45
N ALA A 67 18.69 2.44 -10.62
CA ALA A 67 19.02 3.56 -11.49
C ALA A 67 19.96 4.60 -10.83
N ASN A 68 20.05 4.63 -9.49
CA ASN A 68 20.95 5.53 -8.81
C ASN A 68 22.40 5.03 -8.90
N GLY A 69 23.26 5.79 -9.59
CA GLY A 69 24.70 5.51 -9.67
C GLY A 69 25.50 5.84 -8.41
N HIS A 70 24.85 6.22 -7.31
CA HIS A 70 25.50 6.63 -6.07
C HIS A 70 25.77 5.44 -5.14
N PRO A 71 26.90 5.41 -4.42
CA PRO A 71 27.17 4.36 -3.44
C PRO A 71 26.14 4.39 -2.30
N LEU A 72 25.72 3.20 -1.85
CA LEU A 72 24.77 3.03 -0.75
C LEU A 72 25.34 3.53 0.57
N LEU A 73 26.60 3.20 0.84
CA LEU A 73 27.33 3.57 2.05
C LEU A 73 28.76 3.91 1.66
N MET A 74 29.22 5.06 2.10
CA MET A 74 30.59 5.52 1.92
C MET A 74 31.09 6.11 3.23
N TRP A 75 32.31 5.77 3.60
CA TRP A 75 33.02 6.45 4.66
C TRP A 75 33.57 7.76 4.08
N GLU A 76 33.15 8.89 4.64
CA GLU A 76 33.71 10.20 4.26
C GLU A 76 35.15 10.25 4.80
N LYS A 77 36.14 10.49 3.96
CA LYS A 77 37.53 10.67 4.42
C LYS A 77 37.71 12.13 4.80
N LEU A 78 38.10 12.41 6.04
CA LEU A 78 38.42 13.77 6.46
C LEU A 78 39.80 14.19 5.90
N ASP A 79 40.01 15.50 5.80
CA ASP A 79 41.25 16.10 5.28
C ASP A 79 42.50 15.73 6.10
N ASP A 80 42.31 15.28 7.35
CA ASP A 80 43.36 14.78 8.24
C ASP A 80 43.75 13.31 7.99
N GLY A 81 43.10 12.64 7.03
CA GLY A 81 43.32 11.24 6.70
C GLY A 81 42.60 10.24 7.60
N SER A 82 41.82 10.70 8.58
CA SER A 82 40.97 9.87 9.40
C SER A 82 39.69 9.45 8.65
N TRP A 83 39.11 8.32 9.07
CA TRP A 83 37.80 7.88 8.59
C TRP A 83 36.72 8.70 9.31
N GLY A 84 35.99 9.51 8.56
CA GLY A 84 34.85 10.29 9.02
C GLY A 84 33.58 9.44 9.15
N ASN A 85 32.43 10.12 9.19
CA ASN A 85 31.15 9.45 9.41
C ASN A 85 30.74 8.55 8.23
N LEU A 86 29.99 7.48 8.56
CA LEU A 86 29.31 6.66 7.58
C LEU A 86 28.17 7.49 6.95
N SER A 87 28.32 7.81 5.67
CA SER A 87 27.38 8.63 4.91
C SER A 87 26.72 7.80 3.82
N SER A 88 25.45 8.06 3.52
CA SER A 88 24.73 7.45 2.40
C SER A 88 24.40 8.52 1.36
N PRO A 89 25.24 8.70 0.32
CA PRO A 89 24.96 9.63 -0.77
C PRO A 89 23.64 9.32 -1.48
N LEU A 90 23.29 8.05 -1.63
CA LEU A 90 22.05 7.63 -2.29
C LEU A 90 20.81 8.23 -1.61
N ILE A 91 20.72 8.21 -0.29
CA ILE A 91 19.56 8.78 0.44
C ILE A 91 19.44 10.30 0.22
N ARG A 92 20.55 11.02 0.01
CA ARG A 92 20.54 12.47 -0.23
C ARG A 92 20.02 12.85 -1.62
N TYR A 93 20.19 11.99 -2.62
CA TYR A 93 19.79 12.26 -4.00
C TYR A 93 18.48 11.58 -4.42
N LEU A 94 17.88 10.77 -3.55
CA LEU A 94 16.58 10.16 -3.83
C LEU A 94 15.47 11.21 -3.90
N ARG A 95 14.65 11.15 -4.96
CA ARG A 95 13.47 12.01 -5.03
C ARG A 95 12.44 11.56 -3.98
N PRO A 96 11.60 12.47 -3.47
CA PRO A 96 10.55 12.10 -2.52
C PRO A 96 9.59 11.01 -3.07
N SER A 97 9.32 11.02 -4.38
CA SER A 97 8.54 9.97 -5.06
C SER A 97 9.18 8.59 -4.97
N ASP A 98 10.50 8.54 -5.05
CA ASP A 98 11.28 7.30 -5.10
C ASP A 98 11.32 6.65 -3.71
N VAL A 99 11.48 7.48 -2.67
CA VAL A 99 11.37 7.07 -1.27
C VAL A 99 9.98 6.49 -1.00
N LEU A 100 8.93 7.17 -1.47
CA LEU A 100 7.55 6.72 -1.28
C LEU A 100 7.31 5.37 -1.97
N LEU A 101 7.79 5.17 -3.20
CA LEU A 101 7.66 3.91 -3.91
C LEU A 101 8.40 2.77 -3.19
N LEU A 102 9.63 3.02 -2.76
CA LEU A 102 10.48 2.02 -2.12
C LEU A 102 9.91 1.61 -0.76
N PHE A 103 9.64 2.56 0.12
CA PHE A 103 9.08 2.26 1.44
C PHE A 103 7.63 1.79 1.35
N GLY A 104 6.81 2.38 0.48
CA GLY A 104 5.44 1.96 0.25
C GLY A 104 5.36 0.52 -0.25
N GLY A 105 6.10 0.19 -1.31
CA GLY A 105 6.13 -1.16 -1.87
C GLY A 105 6.70 -2.20 -0.92
N VAL A 106 7.80 -1.88 -0.22
CA VAL A 106 8.50 -2.83 0.66
C VAL A 106 7.82 -2.98 2.02
N LEU A 107 7.22 -1.93 2.59
CA LEU A 107 6.60 -2.00 3.93
C LEU A 107 5.11 -2.33 3.90
N LEU A 108 4.34 -1.78 2.95
CA LEU A 108 2.88 -1.99 2.93
C LEU A 108 2.53 -3.43 2.58
N LEU A 109 3.28 -4.06 1.67
CA LEU A 109 2.98 -5.41 1.22
C LEU A 109 3.16 -6.44 2.36
N PRO A 110 4.31 -6.53 3.05
CA PRO A 110 4.45 -7.43 4.21
C PRO A 110 3.50 -7.06 5.34
N TRP A 111 3.24 -5.75 5.55
CA TRP A 111 2.26 -5.33 6.55
C TRP A 111 0.92 -5.99 6.27
N ILE A 112 0.31 -5.83 5.09
CA ILE A 112 -1.01 -6.42 4.77
C ILE A 112 -1.08 -7.94 5.07
N PHE A 113 -0.01 -8.69 4.80
CA PHE A 113 0.02 -10.15 4.98
C PHE A 113 0.42 -10.63 6.39
N LEU A 114 1.07 -9.79 7.21
CA LEU A 114 1.48 -10.14 8.57
C LEU A 114 0.27 -10.48 9.46
N PRO A 115 0.33 -11.47 10.38
CA PRO A 115 -0.80 -11.82 11.26
C PRO A 115 -0.95 -10.84 12.44
N LEU A 116 -1.16 -9.55 12.16
CA LEU A 116 -1.46 -8.54 13.17
C LEU A 116 -2.96 -8.53 13.53
N PRO A 117 -3.32 -8.04 14.73
CA PRO A 117 -4.73 -7.89 15.13
C PRO A 117 -5.49 -6.98 14.16
N GLY A 118 -6.61 -7.49 13.63
CA GLY A 118 -7.50 -6.75 12.71
C GLY A 118 -7.88 -7.56 11.46
N LYS A 119 -8.90 -7.10 10.73
CA LYS A 119 -9.30 -7.72 9.46
C LYS A 119 -8.30 -7.34 8.37
N ARG A 120 -7.83 -8.32 7.59
CA ARG A 120 -6.93 -8.09 6.44
C ARG A 120 -7.49 -7.05 5.45
N VAL A 121 -8.81 -7.04 5.27
CA VAL A 121 -9.51 -6.08 4.42
C VAL A 121 -9.36 -4.64 4.92
N ASP A 122 -9.50 -4.39 6.22
CA ASP A 122 -9.35 -3.05 6.78
C ASP A 122 -7.91 -2.54 6.64
N ARG A 123 -6.93 -3.44 6.74
CA ARG A 123 -5.50 -3.13 6.52
C ARG A 123 -5.19 -2.85 5.05
N ALA A 124 -5.80 -3.59 4.13
CA ALA A 124 -5.69 -3.30 2.70
C ALA A 124 -6.27 -1.90 2.38
N TRP A 125 -7.44 -1.55 2.94
CA TRP A 125 -8.02 -0.22 2.79
C TRP A 125 -7.14 0.88 3.39
N ALA A 126 -6.56 0.64 4.57
CA ALA A 126 -5.62 1.56 5.20
C ALA A 126 -4.36 1.76 4.34
N ALA A 127 -3.82 0.69 3.76
CA ALA A 127 -2.66 0.78 2.88
C ALA A 127 -2.98 1.58 1.60
N ILE A 128 -4.13 1.32 0.97
CA ILE A 128 -4.58 2.05 -0.23
C ILE A 128 -4.75 3.54 0.06
N THR A 129 -5.47 3.87 1.14
CA THR A 129 -5.72 5.27 1.53
C THR A 129 -4.43 6.00 1.91
N ALA A 130 -3.55 5.36 2.69
CA ALA A 130 -2.24 5.92 3.03
C ALA A 130 -1.37 6.16 1.78
N SER A 131 -1.38 5.23 0.82
CA SER A 131 -0.63 5.37 -0.43
C SER A 131 -1.13 6.53 -1.28
N LEU A 132 -2.46 6.65 -1.42
CA LEU A 132 -3.10 7.76 -2.13
C LEU A 132 -2.80 9.10 -1.46
N GLN A 133 -2.92 9.19 -0.13
CA GLN A 133 -2.62 10.40 0.62
C GLN A 133 -1.15 10.81 0.48
N ALA A 134 -0.23 9.86 0.64
CA ALA A 134 1.20 10.11 0.51
C ALA A 134 1.56 10.60 -0.91
N GLY A 135 0.97 9.98 -1.95
CA GLY A 135 1.14 10.41 -3.33
C GLY A 135 0.64 11.85 -3.57
N LEU A 136 -0.54 12.18 -3.02
CA LEU A 136 -1.09 13.52 -3.09
C LEU A 136 -0.18 14.55 -2.39
N CYS A 137 0.37 14.22 -1.22
CA CYS A 137 1.33 15.06 -0.52
C CYS A 137 2.59 15.33 -1.35
N VAL A 138 3.15 14.30 -2.00
CA VAL A 138 4.36 14.45 -2.84
C VAL A 138 4.08 15.35 -4.04
N ILE A 139 2.94 15.16 -4.72
CA ILE A 139 2.53 15.99 -5.85
C ILE A 139 2.34 17.45 -5.39
N ALA A 140 1.57 17.67 -4.34
CA ALA A 140 1.32 19.01 -3.80
C ALA A 140 2.61 19.72 -3.37
N ALA A 141 3.50 19.02 -2.66
CA ALA A 141 4.81 19.56 -2.27
C ALA A 141 5.67 19.90 -3.49
N GLY A 142 5.70 19.03 -4.50
CA GLY A 142 6.40 19.29 -5.75
C GLY A 142 5.85 20.51 -6.50
N THR A 143 4.53 20.67 -6.54
CA THR A 143 3.88 21.84 -7.16
C THR A 143 4.20 23.13 -6.41
N VAL A 144 4.11 23.13 -5.07
CA VAL A 144 4.46 24.29 -4.25
C VAL A 144 5.93 24.65 -4.46
N ALA A 145 6.86 23.70 -4.36
CA ALA A 145 8.27 23.94 -4.60
C ALA A 145 8.54 24.49 -6.01
N SER A 146 7.83 23.98 -7.03
CA SER A 146 7.94 24.48 -8.41
C SER A 146 7.45 25.91 -8.58
N ILE A 147 6.42 26.33 -7.85
CA ILE A 147 5.90 27.70 -7.90
C ILE A 147 6.88 28.67 -7.22
N PHE A 148 7.41 28.29 -6.07
CA PHE A 148 8.33 29.13 -5.30
C PHE A 148 9.70 29.29 -5.99
N ASN A 149 10.18 28.25 -6.66
CA ASN A 149 11.44 28.27 -7.39
C ASN A 149 11.31 28.79 -8.84
N ALA A 150 10.15 29.29 -9.24
CA ALA A 150 9.97 29.89 -10.55
C ALA A 150 10.87 31.13 -10.69
N ARG A 151 11.45 31.34 -11.88
CA ARG A 151 12.32 32.50 -12.15
C ARG A 151 11.61 33.84 -11.90
N ASP A 152 10.29 33.87 -12.10
CA ASP A 152 9.44 35.05 -11.92
C ASP A 152 8.71 35.06 -10.57
N ALA A 153 9.15 34.25 -9.60
CA ALA A 153 8.58 34.25 -8.25
C ALA A 153 8.74 35.63 -7.60
N ALA A 154 7.65 36.14 -7.03
CA ALA A 154 7.63 37.45 -6.38
C ALA A 154 8.59 37.49 -5.18
N ASP A 155 9.16 38.65 -4.88
CA ASP A 155 10.19 38.79 -3.85
C ASP A 155 9.72 38.38 -2.45
N TRP A 156 8.42 38.57 -2.15
CA TRP A 156 7.83 38.12 -0.90
C TRP A 156 7.79 36.59 -0.77
N MET A 157 7.63 35.86 -1.88
CA MET A 157 7.66 34.39 -1.88
C MET A 157 9.06 33.88 -1.55
N ARG A 158 10.09 34.52 -2.13
CA ARG A 158 11.51 34.21 -1.85
C ARG A 158 11.89 34.55 -0.42
N ALA A 159 11.45 35.71 0.09
CA ALA A 159 11.69 36.10 1.47
C ALA A 159 11.04 35.11 2.46
N TRP A 160 9.86 34.57 2.11
CA TRP A 160 9.20 33.56 2.91
C TRP A 160 9.89 32.19 2.83
N GLU A 161 10.33 31.76 1.64
CA GLU A 161 11.07 30.51 1.43
C GLU A 161 12.36 30.42 2.26
N GLN A 162 13.08 31.54 2.41
CA GLN A 162 14.31 31.62 3.21
C GLN A 162 14.06 31.50 4.73
N SER A 163 12.81 31.61 5.18
CA SER A 163 12.49 31.48 6.60
C SER A 163 12.63 30.03 7.07
N LYS A 164 13.26 29.83 8.24
CA LYS A 164 13.43 28.49 8.84
C LYS A 164 12.10 27.78 9.13
N ALA A 165 11.01 28.55 9.27
CA ALA A 165 9.66 28.05 9.52
C ALA A 165 8.91 27.62 8.24
N PHE A 166 9.42 27.96 7.06
CA PHE A 166 8.74 27.67 5.79
C PHE A 166 8.52 26.18 5.59
N ILE A 167 9.60 25.38 5.66
CA ILE A 167 9.54 23.94 5.44
C ILE A 167 8.52 23.24 6.35
N PRO A 168 8.55 23.39 7.69
CA PRO A 168 7.58 22.72 8.55
C PRO A 168 6.15 23.23 8.35
N LEU A 169 5.94 24.52 8.08
CA LEU A 169 4.59 25.07 7.85
C LEU A 169 4.00 24.60 6.52
N ALA A 170 4.75 24.72 5.43
CA ALA A 170 4.32 24.27 4.10
C ALA A 170 4.00 22.78 4.12
N THR A 171 4.86 21.97 4.72
CA THR A 171 4.62 20.52 4.88
C THR A 171 3.37 20.25 5.71
N GLY A 172 3.20 20.93 6.85
CA GLY A 172 2.02 20.77 7.70
C GLY A 172 0.71 21.12 6.98
N ILE A 173 0.70 22.22 6.25
CA ILE A 173 -0.46 22.65 5.45
C ILE A 173 -0.78 21.63 4.36
N ILE A 174 0.23 21.18 3.61
CA ILE A 174 0.05 20.18 2.55
C ILE A 174 -0.53 18.88 3.12
N VAL A 175 0.02 18.39 4.24
CA VAL A 175 -0.46 17.17 4.89
C VAL A 175 -1.90 17.33 5.37
N LEU A 176 -2.24 18.46 5.98
CA LEU A 176 -3.60 18.74 6.43
C LEU A 176 -4.58 18.78 5.26
N LEU A 177 -4.26 19.51 4.19
CA LEU A 177 -5.09 19.60 3.00
C LEU A 177 -5.26 18.24 2.31
N ALA A 178 -4.18 17.47 2.20
CA ALA A 178 -4.21 16.13 1.63
C ALA A 178 -5.02 15.13 2.49
N ALA A 179 -5.15 15.37 3.80
CA ALA A 179 -5.93 14.53 4.70
C ALA A 179 -7.45 14.81 4.65
N ILE A 180 -7.88 15.99 4.19
CA ILE A 180 -9.30 16.39 4.15
C ILE A 180 -10.18 15.36 3.45
N PRO A 181 -9.86 14.84 2.25
CA PRO A 181 -10.71 13.87 1.56
C PRO A 181 -10.87 12.55 2.33
N PHE A 182 -9.86 12.17 3.11
CA PHE A 182 -9.83 10.89 3.82
C PHE A 182 -10.63 10.93 5.13
N PHE A 183 -10.78 12.12 5.73
CA PHE A 183 -11.59 12.30 6.94
C PHE A 183 -13.06 11.93 6.71
N PHE A 184 -13.55 12.07 5.47
CA PHE A 184 -14.95 11.79 5.11
C PHE A 184 -15.24 10.30 4.81
N ILE A 185 -14.22 9.43 4.69
CA ILE A 185 -14.40 8.01 4.34
C ILE A 185 -15.11 7.23 5.47
N GLY A 186 -14.79 7.50 6.73
CA GLY A 186 -15.42 6.86 7.89
C GLY A 186 -16.92 7.19 8.04
N PRO A 187 -17.29 8.48 8.03
CA PRO A 187 -18.69 8.91 8.08
C PRO A 187 -19.55 8.35 6.93
N LEU A 188 -19.02 8.33 5.70
CA LEU A 188 -19.74 7.81 4.52
C LEU A 188 -20.08 6.33 4.66
N LYS A 189 -19.15 5.50 5.17
CA LYS A 189 -19.39 4.07 5.41
C LYS A 189 -20.51 3.85 6.44
N LYS A 190 -20.56 4.68 7.49
CA LYS A 190 -21.57 4.60 8.55
C LYS A 190 -22.96 5.05 8.07
N TRP A 191 -23.02 6.06 7.21
CA TRP A 191 -24.27 6.55 6.63
C TRP A 191 -24.94 5.50 5.71
N HIS A 192 -24.15 4.83 4.86
CA HIS A 192 -24.67 3.82 3.94
C HIS A 192 -25.21 2.57 4.65
N SER A 193 -24.61 2.17 5.78
CA SER A 193 -25.09 1.05 6.59
C SER A 193 -26.41 1.36 7.30
N ASN A 194 -26.63 2.62 7.70
CA ASN A 194 -27.86 3.03 8.35
C ASN A 194 -29.02 3.21 7.35
N ALA A 195 -28.73 3.61 6.11
CA ALA A 195 -29.73 3.81 5.07
C ALA A 195 -30.30 2.50 4.48
N LEU A 196 -29.62 1.36 4.65
CA LEU A 196 -30.08 0.03 4.21
C LEU A 196 -30.89 -0.73 5.28
N LEU A 197 -31.04 -0.16 6.48
CA LEU A 197 -31.79 -0.72 7.59
C LEU A 197 -33.15 -0.02 7.82
N VAL A 198 -33.55 0.86 6.90
CA VAL A 198 -34.86 1.54 6.84
C VAL A 198 -35.53 1.15 5.51
#